data_AF-A0A3D5KFF9-F1
#
_entry.id   AF-A0A3D5KFF9-F1
#
_cell.length_a   1.000
_cell.length_b   1.000
_cell.length_c   1.000
_cell.angle_alpha   90.00
_cell.angle_beta   90.00
_cell.angle_gamma   90.00
#
_symmetry.space_group_name_H-M   'P 1'
#
loop_
_entity.id
_entity.type
_entity.pdbx_description
1 polymer ?
#
loop_
_entity_poly.entity_id
_entity_poly.type
_entity_poly.pdbx_seq_one_letter_code
_entity_poly.pdbx_strand_id
1 'polypeptide(L)'
;MSTQSGPKALAEYILNSSKNKANKRSIVLLFQGILAGIYISIGAIGSLKLVASVTSPGLGNFLGALVFPLGIIAVIIMQAELYTSDCMVMISVYSGRTKIRKIIRILSLIIFANLLGAIFVAFLTQTSGIFGQATTNI
;
A
#
# COMPACT_ATOMS: atom_id res chain seq x y z
N MET A 1 2.47 -29.78 -1.96
CA MET A 1 2.67 -28.46 -1.32
C MET A 1 2.17 -28.59 0.10
N SER A 2 3.05 -28.73 1.10
CA SER A 2 2.60 -28.79 2.49
C SER A 2 2.02 -27.42 2.84
N THR A 3 0.71 -27.37 3.04
CA THR A 3 0.01 -26.22 3.61
C THR A 3 0.53 -26.02 5.02
N GLN A 4 1.61 -25.26 5.14
CA GLN A 4 2.08 -24.75 6.42
C GLN A 4 1.07 -23.71 6.90
N SER A 5 0.05 -24.18 7.61
CA SER A 5 -1.01 -23.36 8.20
C SER A 5 -0.73 -23.12 9.68
N GLY A 6 -0.80 -21.86 10.12
CA GLY A 6 -0.74 -21.47 11.53
C GLY A 6 0.22 -20.31 11.84
N PRO A 7 0.21 -19.78 13.07
CA PRO A 7 1.00 -18.60 13.46
C PRO A 7 2.50 -18.76 13.26
N LYS A 8 3.03 -19.97 13.47
CA LYS A 8 4.46 -20.29 13.28
C LYS A 8 4.89 -20.18 11.82
N ALA A 9 4.09 -20.74 10.91
CA ALA A 9 4.33 -20.68 9.48
C ALA A 9 4.32 -19.24 8.95
N LEU A 10 3.35 -18.44 9.43
CA LEU A 10 3.28 -17.02 9.10
C LEU A 10 4.51 -16.26 9.61
N ALA A 11 4.95 -16.51 10.84
CA ALA A 11 6.14 -15.90 11.39
C ALA A 11 7.39 -16.26 10.56
N GLU A 12 7.58 -17.53 10.18
CA GLU A 12 8.69 -17.95 9.30
C GLU A 12 8.62 -17.28 7.92
N TYR A 13 7.44 -17.20 7.32
CA TYR A 13 7.23 -16.49 6.06
C TYR A 13 7.63 -15.02 6.15
N ILE A 14 7.21 -14.32 7.22
CA ILE A 14 7.55 -12.91 7.44
C ILE A 14 9.07 -12.77 7.68
N LEU A 15 9.69 -13.67 8.44
CA LEU A 15 11.14 -13.67 8.68
C LEU A 15 11.94 -13.84 7.39
N ASN A 16 11.53 -14.76 6.51
CA ASN A 16 12.17 -14.97 5.21
C ASN A 16 11.98 -13.76 4.28
N SER A 17 10.76 -13.21 4.22
CA SER A 17 10.45 -12.01 3.43
C SER A 17 11.25 -10.79 3.91
N SER A 18 11.37 -10.64 5.23
CA SER A 18 12.18 -9.59 5.89
C SER A 18 13.65 -9.66 5.49
N LYS A 19 14.22 -10.87 5.47
CA LYS A 19 15.61 -11.09 5.07
C LYS A 19 15.86 -10.68 3.62
N ASN A 20 14.96 -11.07 2.71
CA ASN A 20 15.06 -10.72 1.29
C ASN A 20 14.96 -9.21 1.09
N LYS A 21 14.00 -8.56 1.77
CA LYS A 21 13.79 -7.12 1.74
C LYS A 21 15.00 -6.34 2.25
N ALA A 22 15.60 -6.79 3.35
CA ALA A 22 16.79 -6.17 3.92
C ALA A 22 18.01 -6.22 2.99
N ASN A 23 18.01 -7.09 1.98
CA ASN A 23 19.09 -7.21 0.99
C ASN A 23 18.76 -6.52 -0.34
N LYS A 24 17.54 -5.99 -0.52
CA LYS A 24 17.18 -5.21 -1.71
C LYS A 24 17.97 -3.91 -1.74
N ARG A 25 18.35 -3.47 -2.95
CA ARG A 25 18.94 -2.15 -3.16
C ARG A 25 17.90 -1.07 -2.81
N SER A 26 18.34 -0.01 -2.15
CA SER A 26 17.46 1.11 -1.75
C SER A 26 16.70 1.74 -2.92
N ILE A 27 17.31 1.77 -4.12
CA ILE A 27 16.65 2.28 -5.32
C ILE A 27 15.45 1.42 -5.74
N VAL A 28 15.54 0.09 -5.59
CA VAL A 28 14.44 -0.82 -5.90
C VAL A 28 13.31 -0.61 -4.91
N LEU A 29 13.63 -0.51 -3.62
CA LEU A 29 12.64 -0.21 -2.57
C LEU A 29 11.95 1.15 -2.80
N LEU A 30 12.69 2.14 -3.29
CA LEU A 30 12.14 3.46 -3.62
C LEU A 30 11.10 3.35 -4.74
N PHE A 31 11.44 2.73 -5.87
CA PHE A 31 10.48 2.55 -6.98
C PHE A 31 9.28 1.69 -6.58
N GLN A 32 9.51 0.57 -5.88
CA GLN A 32 8.42 -0.27 -5.39
C GLN A 32 7.52 0.47 -4.40
N GLY A 33 8.09 1.35 -3.58
CA GLY A 33 7.33 2.20 -2.66
C GLY A 33 6.53 3.29 -3.37
N ILE A 34 7.07 3.92 -4.42
CA ILE A 34 6.33 4.90 -5.23
C ILE A 34 5.14 4.22 -5.90
N LEU A 35 5.36 3.05 -6.51
CA LEU A 35 4.30 2.25 -7.13
C LEU A 35 3.21 1.87 -6.12
N ALA A 36 3.60 1.45 -4.90
CA ALA A 36 2.64 1.15 -3.84
C ALA A 36 1.77 2.36 -3.50
N GLY A 37 2.38 3.55 -3.38
CA GLY A 37 1.65 4.81 -3.17
C GLY A 37 0.64 5.09 -4.28
N ILE A 38 1.05 4.93 -5.54
CA ILE A 38 0.18 5.12 -6.71
C ILE A 38 -1.03 4.17 -6.67
N TYR A 39 -0.81 2.87 -6.41
CA TYR A 39 -1.89 1.88 -6.39
C TYR A 39 -2.91 2.13 -5.27
N ILE A 40 -2.44 2.51 -4.08
CA ILE A 40 -3.33 2.88 -2.97
C ILE A 40 -4.13 4.14 -3.32
N SER A 41 -3.51 5.15 -3.92
CA SER A 41 -4.22 6.35 -4.36
C SER A 41 -5.27 6.06 -5.43
N ILE A 42 -5.02 5.15 -6.39
CA ILE A 42 -6.02 4.74 -7.38
C ILE A 42 -7.23 4.09 -6.71
N GLY A 43 -7.00 3.18 -5.76
CA GLY A 43 -8.08 2.56 -4.98
C GLY A 43 -8.91 3.59 -4.19
N ALA A 44 -8.23 4.59 -3.60
CA ALA A 44 -8.88 5.69 -2.88
C ALA A 44 -9.68 6.62 -3.80
N ILE A 45 -9.18 6.94 -4.99
CA ILE A 45 -9.90 7.77 -5.97
C ILE A 45 -11.16 7.05 -6.44
N GLY A 46 -11.05 5.76 -6.75
CA GLY A 46 -12.20 4.94 -7.15
C GLY A 46 -13.27 4.90 -6.07
N SER A 47 -12.88 4.69 -4.80
CA SER A 47 -13.83 4.68 -3.69
C SER A 47 -14.48 6.05 -3.48
N LEU A 48 -13.70 7.14 -3.46
CA LEU A 48 -14.21 8.50 -3.28
C LEU A 48 -15.18 8.90 -4.40
N LYS A 49 -14.86 8.57 -5.65
CA LYS A 49 -15.71 8.89 -6.79
C LYS A 49 -17.04 8.13 -6.73
N LEU A 50 -16.99 6.86 -6.34
CA LEU A 50 -18.20 6.04 -6.20
C LEU A 50 -19.09 6.51 -5.04
N VAL A 51 -18.50 6.91 -3.92
CA VAL A 51 -19.24 7.51 -2.81
C VAL A 51 -19.92 8.79 -3.26
N ALA A 52 -19.24 9.64 -4.02
CA ALA A 52 -19.78 10.91 -4.52
C ALA A 52 -20.91 10.74 -5.56
N SER A 53 -20.92 9.63 -6.30
CA SER A 53 -21.95 9.38 -7.34
C SER A 53 -23.23 8.72 -6.81
N VAL A 54 -23.28 8.32 -5.54
CA VAL A 54 -24.44 7.61 -4.98
C VAL A 54 -25.20 8.52 -4.03
N THR A 55 -26.47 8.78 -4.33
CA THR A 55 -27.33 9.70 -3.56
C THR A 55 -27.62 9.22 -2.14
N SER A 56 -27.65 7.89 -1.93
CA SER A 56 -27.84 7.28 -0.62
C SER A 56 -26.49 7.18 0.11
N PRO A 57 -26.23 7.95 1.18
CA PRO A 57 -24.91 8.01 1.81
C PRO A 57 -24.46 6.65 2.38
N GLY A 58 -25.40 5.86 2.90
CA GLY A 58 -25.10 4.52 3.43
C GLY A 58 -24.66 3.55 2.35
N LEU A 59 -25.34 3.54 1.20
CA LEU A 59 -25.01 2.67 0.08
C LEU A 59 -23.71 3.12 -0.62
N GLY A 60 -23.50 4.43 -0.77
CA GLY A 60 -22.28 5.00 -1.34
C GLY A 60 -21.04 4.60 -0.53
N ASN A 61 -21.09 4.74 0.79
CA ASN A 61 -19.99 4.33 1.69
C ASN A 61 -19.71 2.82 1.61
N PHE A 62 -20.76 2.00 1.56
CA PHE A 62 -20.59 0.54 1.41
C PHE A 62 -19.91 0.17 0.09
N LEU A 63 -20.38 0.73 -1.02
CA LEU A 63 -19.80 0.47 -2.34
C LEU A 63 -18.36 1.02 -2.46
N GLY A 64 -18.09 2.21 -1.92
CA GLY A 64 -16.74 2.75 -1.85
C GLY A 64 -15.78 1.86 -1.06
N ALA A 65 -16.24 1.29 0.07
CA ALA A 65 -15.46 0.35 0.87
C ALA A 65 -15.14 -0.96 0.12
N LEU A 66 -15.99 -1.39 -0.81
CA LEU A 66 -15.72 -2.56 -1.68
C LEU A 66 -14.69 -2.27 -2.77
N VAL A 67 -14.59 -1.02 -3.23
CA VAL A 67 -13.66 -0.62 -4.30
C VAL A 67 -12.25 -0.36 -3.78
N PHE A 68 -12.10 0.21 -2.58
CA PHE A 68 -10.79 0.53 -2.01
C PHE A 68 -9.79 -0.66 -2.00
N PRO A 69 -10.18 -1.89 -1.63
CA PRO A 69 -9.29 -3.06 -1.64
C PRO A 69 -8.61 -3.36 -2.99
N LEU A 70 -9.14 -2.86 -4.11
CA LEU A 70 -8.48 -3.01 -5.42
C LEU A 70 -7.06 -2.42 -5.42
N GLY A 71 -6.85 -1.31 -4.70
CA GLY A 71 -5.52 -0.73 -4.53
C GLY A 71 -4.56 -1.67 -3.79
N ILE A 72 -5.03 -2.34 -2.74
CA ILE A 72 -4.25 -3.32 -1.98
C ILE A 72 -3.96 -4.57 -2.82
N ILE A 73 -4.94 -5.06 -3.59
CA ILE A 73 -4.78 -6.20 -4.50
C ILE A 73 -3.69 -5.91 -5.54
N ALA A 74 -3.69 -4.70 -6.12
CA ALA A 74 -2.65 -4.27 -7.05
C ALA A 74 -1.25 -4.26 -6.42
N VAL A 75 -1.12 -3.77 -5.17
CA VAL A 75 0.13 -3.82 -4.40
C VAL A 75 0.64 -5.26 -4.27
N ILE A 76 -0.23 -6.22 -3.94
CA ILE A 76 0.14 -7.62 -3.75
C ILE A 76 0.59 -8.25 -5.08
N ILE A 77 -0.19 -8.09 -6.15
CA ILE A 77 0.12 -8.69 -7.47
C ILE A 77 1.43 -8.15 -8.03
N MET A 78 1.65 -6.84 -7.92
CA MET A 78 2.85 -6.17 -8.42
C MET A 78 4.04 -6.28 -7.47
N GLN A 79 3.86 -6.93 -6.31
CA GLN A 79 4.87 -7.06 -5.25
C GLN A 79 5.49 -5.70 -4.86
N ALA A 80 4.64 -4.67 -4.81
CA ALA A 80 5.04 -3.33 -4.43
C ALA A 80 5.22 -3.25 -2.90
N GLU A 81 6.06 -2.33 -2.44
CA GLU A 81 6.43 -2.24 -1.02
C GLU A 81 5.60 -1.17 -0.33
N LEU A 82 4.64 -1.61 0.48
CA LEU A 82 3.71 -0.76 1.21
C LEU A 82 4.15 -0.65 2.68
N TYR A 83 4.19 0.57 3.21
CA TYR A 83 4.68 0.83 4.56
C TYR A 83 3.96 -0.01 5.64
N THR A 84 2.63 -0.15 5.54
CA THR A 84 1.83 -0.86 6.55
C THR A 84 2.11 -2.36 6.58
N SER A 85 2.29 -3.01 5.42
CA SER A 85 2.72 -4.41 5.37
C SER A 85 4.14 -4.58 5.89
N ASP A 86 4.99 -3.57 5.66
CA ASP A 86 6.40 -3.60 6.01
C ASP A 86 6.66 -3.45 7.50
N CYS A 87 5.71 -2.90 8.26
CA CYS A 87 5.76 -2.90 9.72
C CYS A 87 5.90 -4.33 10.29
N MET A 88 5.38 -5.37 9.61
CA MET A 88 5.53 -6.76 10.04
C MET A 88 7.00 -7.23 10.06
N VAL A 89 7.90 -6.55 9.34
CA VAL A 89 9.34 -6.83 9.35
C VAL A 89 9.95 -6.65 10.75
N MET A 90 9.28 -5.93 11.65
CA MET A 90 9.66 -5.82 13.07
C MET A 90 9.76 -7.20 13.77
N ILE A 91 9.02 -8.21 13.30
CA ILE A 91 9.16 -9.60 13.81
C ILE A 91 10.62 -10.08 13.67
N SER A 92 11.33 -9.69 12.60
CA SER A 92 12.74 -10.04 12.43
C SER A 92 13.68 -9.38 13.44
N VAL A 93 13.29 -8.23 13.99
CA VAL A 93 14.01 -7.57 15.08
C VAL A 93 13.78 -8.32 16.39
N TYR A 94 12.52 -8.65 16.70
CA TYR A 94 12.17 -9.41 17.90
C TYR A 94 12.78 -10.82 17.90
N SER A 95 12.89 -11.46 16.74
CA SER A 95 13.58 -12.76 16.59
C SER A 95 15.11 -12.67 16.54
N GLY A 96 15.71 -11.48 16.74
CA GLY A 96 17.16 -11.28 16.74
C GLY A 96 17.84 -11.45 15.38
N ARG A 97 17.08 -11.50 14.28
CA ARG A 97 17.60 -11.74 12.92
C ARG A 97 18.08 -10.46 12.23
N THR A 98 17.52 -9.31 12.58
CA THR A 98 17.85 -8.02 11.96
C THR A 98 18.03 -6.91 13.00
N LYS A 99 18.98 -6.01 12.78
CA LYS A 99 19.16 -4.82 13.63
C LYS A 99 18.03 -3.82 13.40
N ILE A 100 17.45 -3.28 14.48
CA ILE A 100 16.37 -2.29 14.42
C ILE A 100 16.71 -1.05 13.57
N ARG A 101 17.98 -0.58 13.62
CA ARG A 101 18.46 0.54 12.81
C ARG A 101 18.28 0.32 11.31
N LYS A 102 18.46 -0.92 10.83
CA LYS A 102 18.30 -1.27 9.42
C LYS A 102 16.82 -1.23 9.02
N ILE A 103 15.94 -1.70 9.89
CA ILE A 103 14.49 -1.69 9.66
C ILE A 103 13.95 -0.25 9.63
N ILE A 104 14.34 0.60 10.59
CA ILE A 104 13.95 2.01 10.60
C ILE A 104 14.36 2.69 9.29
N ARG A 105 15.59 2.49 8.81
CA ARG A 105 16.04 3.06 7.53
C ARG A 105 15.17 2.62 6.34
N ILE A 106 14.81 1.34 6.29
CA ILE A 106 13.96 0.79 5.22
C ILE A 106 12.54 1.38 5.32
N LEU A 107 11.95 1.36 6.51
CA LEU A 107 10.61 1.89 6.76
C LEU A 107 10.51 3.39 6.45
N SER A 108 11.50 4.19 6.86
CA SER A 108 11.58 5.61 6.52
C SER A 108 11.70 5.87 5.02
N LEU A 109 12.44 5.04 4.29
CA LEU A 109 12.54 5.14 2.84
C LEU A 109 11.20 4.81 2.16
N ILE A 110 10.53 3.75 2.62
CA ILE A 110 9.28 3.27 2.02
C ILE A 110 8.13 4.24 2.30
N ILE A 111 7.99 4.76 3.52
CA ILE A 111 6.93 5.75 3.81
C ILE A 111 7.10 7.01 2.96
N PHE A 112 8.34 7.48 2.77
CA PHE A 112 8.64 8.61 1.90
C PHE A 112 8.29 8.30 0.44
N ALA A 113 8.66 7.11 -0.05
CA ALA A 113 8.33 6.67 -1.40
C ALA A 113 6.81 6.56 -1.62
N ASN A 114 6.09 5.95 -0.68
CA ASN A 114 4.63 5.81 -0.70
C ASN A 114 3.95 7.20 -0.74
N LEU A 115 4.43 8.14 0.09
CA LEU A 115 3.94 9.51 0.10
C LEU A 115 4.19 10.20 -1.24
N LEU A 116 5.38 10.03 -1.83
CA LEU A 116 5.71 10.63 -3.12
C LEU A 116 4.80 10.12 -4.25
N GLY A 117 4.53 8.81 -4.28
CA GLY A 117 3.57 8.21 -5.21
C GLY A 117 2.15 8.75 -5.02
N ALA A 118 1.71 8.92 -3.76
CA ALA A 118 0.39 9.46 -3.46
C ALA A 118 0.26 10.93 -3.86
N ILE A 119 1.28 11.76 -3.58
CA ILE A 119 1.31 13.17 -4.00
C ILE A 119 1.28 13.29 -5.53
N PHE A 120 2.03 12.44 -6.22
CA PHE A 120 2.01 12.41 -7.69
C PHE A 120 0.61 12.15 -8.24
N VAL A 121 -0.09 11.14 -7.71
CA VAL A 121 -1.47 10.84 -8.14
C VAL A 121 -2.44 11.95 -7.74
N ALA A 122 -2.29 12.55 -6.56
CA ALA A 122 -3.10 13.70 -6.14
C ALA A 122 -2.94 14.89 -7.10
N PHE A 123 -1.71 15.17 -7.55
CA PHE A 123 -1.44 16.20 -8.56
C PHE A 123 -2.11 15.88 -9.91
N LEU A 124 -2.01 14.64 -10.38
CA LEU A 124 -2.70 14.20 -11.61
C LEU A 124 -4.22 14.33 -11.49
N THR A 125 -4.76 14.00 -10.32
CA THR A 125 -6.19 14.08 -10.03
C THR A 125 -6.67 15.53 -10.06
N GLN A 126 -5.94 16.43 -9.41
CA GLN A 126 -6.24 17.86 -9.42
C GLN A 126 -6.20 18.46 -10.83
N THR A 127 -5.19 18.10 -11.62
CA THR A 127 -5.03 18.60 -13.01
C THR A 127 -6.05 17.99 -13.96
N SER A 128 -6.47 16.74 -13.74
CA SER A 128 -7.52 16.09 -14.54
C SER A 128 -8.93 16.67 -14.31
N GLY A 129 -9.15 17.38 -13.20
CA GLY A 129 -10.46 17.91 -12.84
C GLY A 129 -11.50 16.84 -12.47
N ILE A 130 -11.10 15.60 -12.18
CA ILE A 130 -12.02 14.47 -11.90
C ILE A 130 -12.95 14.69 -10.70
N PHE A 131 -12.57 15.57 -9.78
CA PHE A 131 -13.38 16.00 -8.63
C PHE A 131 -13.99 17.40 -8.80
N GLY A 132 -13.94 17.98 -10.00
CA GLY A 132 -14.58 19.26 -10.30
C GLY A 132 -16.11 19.15 -10.37
N GLN A 133 -16.82 20.24 -10.06
CA GLN A 133 -18.28 20.24 -10.00
C GLN A 133 -18.97 19.85 -11.34
N ALA A 134 -18.28 19.97 -12.47
CA ALA A 134 -18.80 19.56 -13.78
C ALA A 134 -18.93 18.02 -13.94
N THR A 135 -18.17 17.23 -13.18
CA THR A 135 -18.15 15.76 -13.27
C THR A 135 -18.86 15.06 -12.10
N THR A 136 -19.27 15.79 -11.07
CA THR A 136 -19.97 15.26 -9.88
C THR A 136 -21.50 15.42 -9.94
N ASN A 137 -22.04 16.08 -10.96
CA ASN A 137 -23.48 16.33 -11.15
C ASN A 137 -24.10 15.44 -12.24
N ILE A 138 -23.57 14.23 -12.45
CA ILE A 138 -24.17 13.21 -13.33
C ILE A 138 -24.97 12.24 -12.47
#